data_AF-A0A947WAS0-F1
#
_entry.id   AF-A0A947WAS0-F1
#
_cell.length_a   1.000
_cell.length_b   1.000
_cell.length_c   1.000
_cell.angle_alpha   90.00
_cell.angle_beta   90.00
_cell.angle_gamma   90.00
#
_symmetry.space_group_name_H-M   'P 1'
#
loop_
_entity.id
_entity.type
_entity.pdbx_description
1 polymer ?
#
loop_
_entity_poly.entity_id
_entity_poly.type
_entity_poly.pdbx_seq_one_letter_code
_entity_poly.pdbx_strand_id
1 'polypeptide(L)'
;MKSNLNSFHLENFFTIREGLWVSDDFKEYISSVAKPIKKEVKTAFFDVFEKPMTDAEIRKSDSEDYVFKASEFCLCLKDKIVAQSEGEDGELLNNGFVNMFYVHGKNNKIIIVTIGWSTNLREWSVYLYRIDSHLWGKGNRVFYPTNT
;
A
#
# COMPACT_ATOMS: atom_id res chain seq x y z
N MET A 1 -9.03 7.10 28.12
CA MET A 1 -10.08 6.60 27.19
C MET A 1 -9.40 5.78 26.11
N LYS A 2 -9.58 4.46 26.09
CA LYS A 2 -9.09 3.59 24.99
C LYS A 2 -10.20 3.55 23.95
N SER A 3 -10.03 4.27 22.84
CA SER A 3 -10.99 4.27 21.74
C SER A 3 -10.94 2.92 21.01
N ASN A 4 -12.03 2.16 21.12
CA ASN A 4 -12.33 0.93 20.38
C ASN A 4 -12.55 1.25 18.89
N LEU A 5 -11.46 1.44 18.12
CA LEU A 5 -11.49 1.78 16.69
C LEU A 5 -11.18 0.61 15.75
N ASN A 6 -11.26 -0.64 16.22
CA ASN A 6 -10.81 -1.83 15.46
C ASN A 6 -11.88 -2.55 14.63
N SER A 7 -12.91 -1.85 14.15
CA SER A 7 -13.90 -2.48 13.25
C SER A 7 -14.66 -1.51 12.34
N PHE A 8 -14.48 -0.20 12.46
CA PHE A 8 -15.30 0.76 11.72
C PHE A 8 -14.73 0.99 10.31
N HIS A 9 -15.31 0.27 9.36
CA HIS A 9 -15.35 0.47 7.91
C HIS A 9 -14.02 0.84 7.22
N LEU A 10 -13.19 -0.17 6.90
CA LEU A 10 -12.16 -0.04 5.86
C LEU A 10 -12.74 0.59 4.58
N GLU A 11 -13.98 0.25 4.25
CA GLU A 11 -14.74 0.80 3.12
C GLU A 11 -14.89 2.33 3.17
N ASN A 12 -15.09 2.92 4.36
CA ASN A 12 -15.25 4.37 4.48
C ASN A 12 -13.90 5.09 4.50
N PHE A 13 -12.86 4.47 5.06
CA PHE A 13 -11.55 5.10 5.18
C PHE A 13 -10.97 5.51 3.82
N PHE A 14 -11.07 4.63 2.82
CA PHE A 14 -10.56 4.89 1.47
C PHE A 14 -11.54 5.65 0.58
N THR A 15 -12.70 6.10 1.08
CA THR A 15 -13.72 6.74 0.23
C THR A 15 -13.90 8.22 0.54
N ILE A 16 -13.80 8.63 1.81
CA ILE A 16 -14.21 9.98 2.25
C ILE A 16 -13.21 10.68 3.17
N ARG A 17 -11.95 10.20 3.24
CA ARG A 17 -10.95 10.76 4.15
C ARG A 17 -10.28 11.99 3.54
N GLU A 18 -10.34 13.13 4.23
CA GLU A 18 -9.53 14.30 3.94
C GLU A 18 -8.03 13.98 4.05
N GLY A 19 -7.22 14.51 3.14
CA GLY A 19 -5.78 14.20 3.06
C GLY A 19 -5.49 12.82 2.45
N LEU A 20 -6.48 12.17 1.83
CA LEU A 20 -6.31 10.90 1.12
C LEU A 20 -7.10 10.89 -0.18
N TRP A 21 -6.37 10.86 -1.30
CA TRP A 21 -6.93 10.57 -2.60
C TRP A 21 -6.69 9.10 -2.96
N VAL A 22 -7.71 8.41 -3.46
CA VAL A 22 -7.56 7.04 -4.00
C VAL A 22 -8.15 6.94 -5.40
N SER A 23 -7.47 6.20 -6.27
CA SER A 23 -7.96 5.96 -7.63
C SER A 23 -9.24 5.11 -7.64
N ASP A 24 -10.05 5.24 -8.69
CA ASP A 24 -11.24 4.40 -8.85
C ASP A 24 -10.89 2.94 -9.09
N ASP A 25 -9.76 2.67 -9.76
CA ASP A 25 -9.22 1.32 -9.90
C ASP A 25 -8.93 0.70 -8.52
N PHE A 26 -8.39 1.47 -7.57
CA PHE A 26 -8.15 0.98 -6.20
C PHE A 26 -9.46 0.50 -5.56
N LYS A 27 -10.51 1.31 -5.69
CA LYS A 27 -11.84 0.97 -5.16
C LYS A 27 -12.39 -0.29 -5.83
N GLU A 28 -12.27 -0.40 -7.15
CA GLU A 28 -12.79 -1.53 -7.90
C GLU A 28 -12.03 -2.84 -7.62
N TYR A 29 -10.70 -2.81 -7.58
CA TYR A 29 -9.90 -4.04 -7.58
C TYR A 29 -9.43 -4.47 -6.20
N ILE A 30 -9.28 -3.54 -5.25
CA ILE A 30 -8.76 -3.84 -3.91
C ILE A 30 -9.85 -3.66 -2.86
N SER A 31 -10.44 -2.46 -2.73
CA SER A 31 -11.43 -2.20 -1.68
C SER A 31 -12.66 -3.09 -1.82
N SER A 32 -13.12 -3.37 -3.04
CA SER A 32 -14.32 -4.18 -3.29
C SER A 32 -14.23 -5.63 -2.80
N VAL A 33 -13.01 -6.16 -2.61
CA VAL A 33 -12.76 -7.54 -2.17
C VAL A 33 -12.14 -7.61 -0.77
N ALA A 34 -11.72 -6.46 -0.22
CA ALA A 34 -11.21 -6.38 1.13
C ALA A 34 -12.34 -6.64 2.15
N LYS A 35 -12.09 -7.56 3.08
CA LYS A 35 -12.98 -7.87 4.20
C LYS A 35 -12.40 -7.33 5.51
N PRO A 36 -13.25 -6.93 6.48
CA PRO A 36 -12.79 -6.56 7.82
C PRO A 36 -11.99 -7.68 8.48
N ILE A 37 -10.81 -7.33 9.01
CA ILE A 37 -9.98 -8.21 9.82
C ILE A 37 -9.52 -7.47 11.08
N LYS A 38 -9.20 -8.21 12.15
CA LYS A 38 -8.70 -7.66 13.42
C LYS A 38 -7.27 -8.09 13.75
N LYS A 39 -6.63 -8.78 12.82
CA LYS A 39 -5.29 -9.33 12.99
C LYS A 39 -4.27 -8.26 12.64
N GLU A 40 -3.29 -8.06 13.51
CA GLU A 40 -2.12 -7.23 13.21
C GLU A 40 -1.37 -7.82 12.01
N VAL A 41 -1.00 -6.95 11.06
CA VAL A 41 -0.24 -7.32 9.86
C VAL A 41 1.17 -6.82 10.04
N LYS A 42 2.12 -7.73 10.23
CA LYS A 42 3.54 -7.38 10.29
C LYS A 42 4.10 -7.20 8.89
N THR A 43 4.85 -6.14 8.71
CA THR A 43 5.46 -5.81 7.42
C THR A 43 6.94 -5.50 7.59
N ALA A 44 7.72 -5.84 6.58
CA ALA A 44 9.06 -5.30 6.39
C ALA A 44 9.10 -4.55 5.06
N PHE A 45 10.20 -3.82 4.83
CA PHE A 45 10.42 -3.09 3.59
C PHE A 45 11.89 -3.09 3.19
N PHE A 46 12.14 -2.77 1.93
CA PHE A 46 13.47 -2.44 1.41
C PHE A 46 13.33 -1.33 0.36
N ASP A 47 14.38 -0.54 0.16
CA ASP A 47 14.38 0.48 -0.90
C ASP A 47 15.01 -0.06 -2.18
N VAL A 48 14.65 0.52 -3.32
CA VAL A 48 15.25 0.23 -4.63
C VAL A 48 16.53 1.06 -4.73
N PHE A 49 17.70 0.44 -4.55
CA PHE A 49 18.95 1.17 -4.29
C PHE A 49 19.85 1.42 -5.51
N GLU A 50 19.92 0.49 -6.47
CA GLU A 50 21.05 0.43 -7.41
C GLU A 50 20.71 0.84 -8.85
N LYS A 51 19.63 0.28 -9.40
CA LYS A 51 19.19 0.50 -10.77
C LYS A 51 17.68 0.42 -10.86
N PRO A 52 17.05 0.91 -11.94
CA PRO A 52 15.66 0.60 -12.21
C PRO A 52 15.44 -0.93 -12.19
N MET A 53 14.41 -1.38 -11.46
CA MET A 53 14.09 -2.80 -11.32
C MET A 53 12.73 -3.10 -11.94
N THR A 54 12.63 -4.28 -12.56
CA THR A 54 11.37 -4.91 -12.98
C THR A 54 10.64 -5.52 -11.78
N ASP A 55 9.34 -5.79 -11.92
CA ASP A 55 8.58 -6.48 -10.88
C ASP A 55 9.11 -7.89 -10.61
N ALA A 56 9.60 -8.58 -11.65
CA ALA A 56 10.24 -9.89 -11.52
C ALA A 56 11.53 -9.83 -10.67
N GLU A 57 12.36 -8.79 -10.86
CA GLU A 57 13.56 -8.57 -10.05
C GLU A 57 13.22 -8.22 -8.60
N ILE A 58 12.18 -7.41 -8.38
CA ILE A 58 11.71 -7.00 -7.05
C ILE A 58 11.14 -8.21 -6.28
N ARG A 59 10.27 -8.99 -6.91
CA ARG A 59 9.62 -10.17 -6.30
C ARG A 59 10.55 -11.38 -6.16
N LYS A 60 11.78 -11.31 -6.68
CA LYS A 60 12.78 -12.39 -6.67
C LYS A 60 12.17 -13.76 -7.02
N SER A 61 11.70 -13.92 -8.26
CA SER A 61 11.20 -15.20 -8.81
C SER A 61 10.05 -15.82 -7.99
N ASP A 62 8.84 -15.31 -8.18
CA ASP A 62 7.56 -15.94 -7.75
C ASP A 62 7.38 -16.28 -6.26
N SER A 63 8.16 -15.67 -5.36
CA SER A 63 7.83 -15.74 -3.94
C SER A 63 6.49 -15.04 -3.69
N GLU A 64 5.47 -15.82 -3.30
CA GLU A 64 4.19 -15.31 -2.81
C GLU A 64 4.36 -14.54 -1.49
N ASP A 65 5.52 -14.66 -0.83
CA ASP A 65 5.81 -14.00 0.45
C ASP A 65 5.83 -12.46 0.34
N TYR A 66 5.91 -11.92 -0.89
CA TYR A 66 5.86 -10.47 -1.15
C TYR A 66 4.46 -9.93 -1.39
N VAL A 67 3.44 -10.80 -1.47
CA VAL A 67 2.10 -10.41 -1.92
C VAL A 67 1.13 -10.38 -0.75
N PHE A 68 0.55 -9.20 -0.49
CA PHE A 68 -0.49 -9.03 0.50
C PHE A 68 -1.84 -9.58 0.01
N LYS A 69 -2.65 -10.09 0.94
CA LYS A 69 -4.10 -10.20 0.72
C LYS A 69 -4.73 -8.81 0.82
N ALA A 70 -5.78 -8.53 0.05
CA ALA A 70 -6.46 -7.24 0.05
C ALA A 70 -6.83 -6.72 1.45
N SER A 71 -7.42 -7.56 2.32
CA SER A 71 -7.75 -7.17 3.70
C SER A 71 -6.53 -6.78 4.53
N GLU A 72 -5.45 -7.54 4.41
CA GLU A 72 -4.22 -7.34 5.17
C GLU A 72 -3.54 -6.04 4.72
N PHE A 73 -3.45 -5.85 3.41
CA PHE A 73 -2.98 -4.62 2.81
C PHE A 73 -3.80 -3.41 3.27
N CYS A 74 -5.14 -3.46 3.17
CA CYS A 74 -6.00 -2.33 3.53
C CYS A 74 -5.87 -1.95 5.01
N LEU A 75 -5.79 -2.94 5.92
CA LEU A 75 -5.57 -2.66 7.33
C LEU A 75 -4.19 -2.04 7.57
N CYS A 76 -3.15 -2.64 6.97
CA CYS A 76 -1.77 -2.17 7.06
C CYS A 76 -1.63 -0.72 6.56
N LEU A 77 -2.15 -0.43 5.36
CA LEU A 77 -2.06 0.91 4.78
C LEU A 77 -2.81 1.94 5.62
N LYS A 78 -4.02 1.59 6.10
CA LYS A 78 -4.81 2.45 6.98
C LYS A 78 -4.01 2.82 8.23
N ASP A 79 -3.38 1.84 8.89
CA ASP A 79 -2.61 2.08 10.10
C ASP A 79 -1.38 2.98 9.84
N LYS A 80 -0.67 2.75 8.73
CA LYS A 80 0.47 3.62 8.33
C LYS A 80 0.05 5.05 7.99
N ILE A 81 -1.02 5.24 7.21
CA ILE A 81 -1.55 6.59 6.88
C ILE A 81 -2.04 7.30 8.14
N VAL A 82 -2.69 6.60 9.08
CA VAL A 82 -3.12 7.22 10.35
C VAL A 82 -1.93 7.67 11.18
N ALA A 83 -0.83 6.91 11.18
CA ALA A 83 0.39 7.25 11.89
C ALA A 83 1.22 8.36 11.21
N GLN A 84 0.98 8.62 9.92
CA GLN A 84 1.67 9.63 9.12
C GLN A 84 0.67 10.54 8.41
N SER A 85 -0.33 11.03 9.12
CA SER A 85 -1.54 11.61 8.51
C SER A 85 -1.31 12.90 7.71
N GLU A 86 -0.29 13.67 8.07
CA GLU A 86 0.11 14.93 7.45
C GLU A 86 1.44 14.79 6.68
N GLY A 87 1.80 13.56 6.31
CA GLY A 87 3.04 13.27 5.60
C GLY A 87 4.29 13.44 6.45
N GLU A 88 4.16 13.36 7.78
CA GLU A 88 5.28 13.35 8.71
C GLU A 88 6.17 12.10 8.55
N ASP A 89 7.36 12.17 9.15
CA ASP A 89 8.34 11.09 9.09
C ASP A 89 7.79 9.79 9.69
N GLY A 90 8.07 8.68 9.02
CA GLY A 90 7.69 7.34 9.44
C GLY A 90 8.13 6.29 8.43
N GLU A 91 7.40 5.19 8.34
CA GLU A 91 7.76 4.08 7.44
C GLU A 91 7.44 4.39 5.97
N LEU A 92 6.32 5.05 5.69
CA LEU A 92 5.99 5.50 4.35
C LEU A 92 6.91 6.66 3.96
N LEU A 93 7.50 6.55 2.78
CA LEU A 93 8.23 7.63 2.13
C LEU A 93 7.28 8.81 1.85
N ASN A 94 7.73 10.00 2.22
CA ASN A 94 7.04 11.28 2.02
C ASN A 94 7.85 12.25 1.14
N ASN A 95 8.93 11.78 0.51
CA ASN A 95 9.99 12.58 -0.11
C ASN A 95 9.95 12.57 -1.65
N GLY A 96 8.76 12.37 -2.24
CA GLY A 96 8.56 12.33 -3.69
C GLY A 96 8.80 10.97 -4.35
N PHE A 97 9.29 9.98 -3.61
CA PHE A 97 9.33 8.58 -4.06
C PHE A 97 8.05 7.83 -3.65
N VAL A 98 7.77 6.71 -4.31
CA VAL A 98 6.57 5.91 -4.02
C VAL A 98 6.86 4.74 -3.10
N ASN A 99 5.84 4.41 -2.32
CA ASN A 99 5.75 3.19 -1.54
C ASN A 99 4.96 2.16 -2.33
N MET A 100 5.52 0.98 -2.55
CA MET A 100 4.99 -0.06 -3.41
C MET A 100 4.57 -1.29 -2.61
N PHE A 101 3.43 -1.85 -2.99
CA PHE A 101 2.87 -3.06 -2.40
C PHE A 101 2.35 -3.95 -3.53
N TYR A 102 2.68 -5.24 -3.49
CA TYR A 102 2.02 -6.24 -4.34
C TYR A 102 0.82 -6.79 -3.60
N VAL A 103 -0.35 -6.79 -4.23
CA VAL A 103 -1.61 -7.14 -3.57
C VAL A 103 -2.44 -8.06 -4.45
N HIS A 104 -2.95 -9.16 -3.89
CA HIS A 104 -4.01 -9.93 -4.51
C HIS A 104 -5.32 -9.14 -4.48
N GLY A 105 -5.74 -8.67 -5.65
CA GLY A 105 -7.02 -8.01 -5.86
C GLY A 105 -8.11 -8.95 -6.36
N LYS A 106 -9.15 -8.34 -6.92
CA LYS A 106 -10.30 -9.01 -7.55
C LYS A 106 -9.85 -10.10 -8.54
N ASN A 107 -10.53 -11.25 -8.49
CA ASN A 107 -10.20 -12.45 -9.26
C ASN A 107 -8.78 -13.00 -9.01
N ASN A 108 -8.23 -12.77 -7.82
CA ASN A 108 -6.90 -13.20 -7.38
C ASN A 108 -5.73 -12.65 -8.22
N LYS A 109 -5.96 -11.62 -9.04
CA LYS A 109 -4.91 -10.99 -9.83
C LYS A 109 -3.99 -10.19 -8.91
N ILE A 110 -2.69 -10.35 -9.09
CA ILE A 110 -1.71 -9.53 -8.39
C ILE A 110 -1.62 -8.17 -9.09
N ILE A 111 -1.76 -7.11 -8.31
CA ILE A 111 -1.71 -5.72 -8.75
C ILE A 111 -0.70 -4.99 -7.88
N ILE A 112 -0.04 -3.99 -8.45
CA ILE A 112 0.86 -3.12 -7.71
C ILE A 112 0.06 -1.93 -7.22
N VAL A 113 0.07 -1.69 -5.92
CA VAL A 113 -0.48 -0.48 -5.32
C VAL A 113 0.68 0.43 -4.96
N THR A 114 0.64 1.67 -5.46
CA THR A 114 1.63 2.69 -5.11
C THR A 114 1.01 3.80 -4.29
N ILE A 115 1.76 4.27 -3.30
CA ILE A 115 1.33 5.30 -2.36
C ILE A 115 2.41 6.38 -2.34
N GLY A 116 2.01 7.61 -2.65
CA GLY A 116 2.88 8.79 -2.62
C GLY A 116 2.31 9.91 -1.77
N TRP A 117 3.18 10.73 -1.20
CA TRP A 117 2.78 11.98 -0.53
C TRP A 117 2.91 13.15 -1.50
N SER A 118 1.87 13.96 -1.61
CA SER A 118 1.87 15.21 -2.37
C SER A 118 2.00 16.38 -1.41
N THR A 119 3.20 16.99 -1.32
CA THR A 119 3.42 18.16 -0.46
C THR A 119 2.54 19.35 -0.85
N ASN A 120 2.27 19.52 -2.14
CA ASN A 120 1.46 20.64 -2.64
C ASN A 120 -0.01 20.51 -2.27
N LEU A 121 -0.54 19.29 -2.32
CA LEU A 121 -1.94 19.00 -1.99
C LEU A 121 -2.13 18.61 -0.52
N ARG A 122 -1.02 18.35 0.20
CA ARG A 122 -1.00 17.83 1.57
C ARG A 122 -1.84 16.57 1.72
N GLU A 123 -1.68 15.64 0.78
CA GLU A 123 -2.44 14.40 0.77
C GLU A 123 -1.59 13.19 0.36
N TRP A 124 -2.01 12.02 0.86
CA TRP A 124 -1.57 10.75 0.34
C TRP A 124 -2.39 10.39 -0.90
N SER A 125 -1.72 9.89 -1.94
CA SER A 125 -2.37 9.44 -3.17
C SER A 125 -2.11 7.95 -3.38
N VAL A 126 -3.18 7.18 -3.63
CA VAL A 126 -3.13 5.73 -3.85
C VAL A 126 -3.47 5.40 -5.30
N TYR A 127 -2.53 4.78 -6.01
CA TYR A 127 -2.65 4.39 -7.42
C TYR A 127 -2.48 2.88 -7.61
N LEU A 128 -2.98 2.38 -8.73
CA LEU A 128 -2.81 1.01 -9.17
C LEU A 128 -2.00 0.94 -10.46
N TYR A 129 -1.13 -0.06 -10.53
CA TYR A 129 -0.36 -0.41 -11.71
C TYR A 129 -0.45 -1.91 -11.98
N ARG A 130 -0.49 -2.27 -13.27
CA ARG A 130 -0.37 -3.67 -13.68
C ARG A 130 1.06 -4.13 -13.49
N ILE A 131 1.23 -5.42 -13.19
CA ILE A 131 2.55 -6.05 -13.19
C ILE A 131 3.20 -5.90 -14.58
N ASP A 132 4.50 -5.70 -14.57
CA ASP A 132 5.41 -5.56 -15.70
C ASP A 132 5.09 -4.36 -16.61
N SER A 133 4.31 -3.40 -16.12
CA SER A 133 3.96 -2.20 -16.89
C SER A 133 5.01 -1.10 -16.80
N HIS A 134 5.88 -1.12 -15.79
CA HIS A 134 6.84 -0.05 -15.51
C HIS A 134 8.18 -0.61 -15.02
N LEU A 135 9.24 0.17 -15.26
CA LEU A 135 10.52 0.01 -14.56
C LEU A 135 10.54 0.94 -13.35
N TRP A 136 10.77 0.37 -12.17
CA TRP A 136 10.71 1.11 -10.92
C TRP A 136 12.06 1.74 -10.61
N GLY A 137 12.09 3.07 -10.62
CA GLY A 137 13.30 3.85 -10.39
C GLY A 137 13.88 3.69 -8.98
N LYS A 138 15.15 4.08 -8.85
CA LYS A 138 15.86 4.17 -7.57
C LYS A 138 15.11 5.10 -6.60
N GLY A 139 15.10 4.73 -5.33
CA GLY A 139 14.56 5.51 -4.22
C GLY A 139 13.15 5.11 -3.80
N ASN A 140 12.43 4.31 -4.60
CA ASN A 140 11.15 3.74 -4.21
C ASN A 140 11.32 2.72 -3.08
N ARG A 141 10.28 2.54 -2.26
CA ARG A 141 10.26 1.57 -1.16
C ARG A 141 9.26 0.47 -1.43
N VAL A 142 9.66 -0.79 -1.28
CA VAL A 142 8.80 -1.96 -1.44
C VAL A 142 8.49 -2.54 -0.07
N PHE A 143 7.21 -2.64 0.25
CA PHE A 143 6.72 -3.31 1.45
C PHE A 143 6.28 -4.74 1.12
N TYR A 144 6.46 -5.64 2.09
CA TYR A 144 6.01 -7.03 2.00
C TYR A 144 5.52 -7.55 3.35
N PRO A 145 4.56 -8.48 3.35
CA PRO A 145 4.10 -9.11 4.58
C PRO A 145 5.19 -10.00 5.15
N THR A 146 5.27 -10.10 6.48
CA THR A 146 6.17 -11.04 7.16
C THR A 146 5.33 -12.02 7.96
N ASN A 147 5.48 -13.31 7.65
CA ASN A 147 4.93 -14.37 8.48
C ASN A 147 5.78 -14.44 9.76
N THR A 148 5.15 -14.27 10.92
CA THR A 148 5.71 -14.78 12.19
C THR A 148 5.17 -16.15 12.47
#